data_AF-A0A126RRZ2-F1
#
_entry.id   AF-A0A126RRZ2-F1
#
_cell.length_a   1.000
_cell.length_b   1.000
_cell.length_c   1.000
_cell.angle_alpha   90.00
_cell.angle_beta   90.00
_cell.angle_gamma   90.00
#
_symmetry.space_group_name_H-M   'P 1'
#
loop_
_entity.id
_entity.type
_entity.pdbx_description
1 polymer ?
#
loop_
_entity_poly.entity_id
_entity_poly.type
_entity_poly.pdbx_seq_one_letter_code
_entity_poly.pdbx_strand_id
1 'polypeptide(L)'
;MLSPFALLREIRTWFDGPLVLSGAITHGASILAAQASGADLAYVGSTFIATDKATATPDYKQMIVDSSAADILYTNAITGVHGNYLIPSLIRAGFDPESMPVGNPRDMNFQSGGNMEAKAWRNIGGCGQV
;
A
#
# COMPACT_ATOMS: atom_id res chain seq x y z
N MET A 1 -6.54 -7.04 -12.39
CA MET A 1 -5.15 -7.27 -11.93
C MET A 1 -4.83 -8.75 -12.13
N LEU A 2 -3.64 -9.11 -12.60
CA LEU A 2 -3.21 -10.51 -12.70
C LEU A 2 -2.95 -11.07 -11.30
N SER A 3 -3.33 -12.31 -11.03
CA SER A 3 -3.05 -12.95 -9.75
C SER A 3 -1.53 -13.11 -9.55
N PRO A 4 -0.97 -12.73 -8.39
CA PRO A 4 0.46 -12.91 -8.12
C PRO A 4 0.88 -14.38 -8.19
N PHE A 5 -0.01 -15.31 -7.84
CA PHE A 5 0.26 -16.74 -7.93
C PHE A 5 0.43 -17.22 -9.38
N ALA A 6 -0.37 -16.68 -10.30
CA ALA A 6 -0.26 -17.03 -11.72
C ALA A 6 1.03 -16.46 -12.32
N LEU A 7 1.30 -15.18 -12.05
CA LEU A 7 2.51 -14.49 -12.52
C LEU A 7 3.78 -15.17 -12.03
N LEU A 8 3.81 -15.57 -10.77
CA LEU A 8 4.99 -16.19 -10.18
C LEU A 8 5.32 -17.53 -10.84
N ARG A 9 4.31 -18.34 -11.16
CA ARG A 9 4.49 -19.60 -11.90
C ARG A 9 5.02 -19.36 -13.31
N GLU A 10 4.53 -18.33 -13.99
CA GLU A 10 5.00 -17.96 -15.32
C GLU A 10 6.47 -17.52 -15.31
N ILE A 11 6.87 -16.64 -14.39
CA ILE A 11 8.26 -16.18 -14.26
C ILE A 11 9.21 -17.36 -13.99
N ARG A 12 8.77 -18.32 -13.17
CA ARG A 12 9.56 -19.52 -12.87
C ARG A 12 9.78 -20.48 -14.04
N THR A 13 9.12 -20.28 -15.19
CA THR A 13 9.41 -21.08 -16.39
C THR A 13 10.70 -20.67 -17.09
N TRP A 14 11.20 -19.47 -16.84
CA TRP A 14 12.38 -18.92 -17.53
C TRP A 14 13.38 -18.22 -16.62
N PHE A 15 13.05 -17.98 -15.34
CA PHE A 15 13.92 -17.29 -14.39
C PHE A 15 14.30 -18.17 -13.18
N ASP A 16 15.57 -18.55 -13.14
CA ASP A 16 16.17 -19.35 -12.07
C ASP A 16 16.82 -18.52 -10.95
N GLY A 17 16.76 -17.18 -11.05
CA GLY A 17 17.36 -16.29 -10.06
C GLY A 17 16.49 -16.07 -8.81
N PRO A 18 16.95 -15.22 -7.87
CA PRO A 18 16.20 -14.88 -6.67
C PRO A 18 14.89 -14.17 -7.00
N LEU A 19 13.77 -14.74 -6.56
CA LEU A 19 12.43 -14.19 -6.75
C LEU A 19 11.77 -13.91 -5.40
N VAL A 20 11.26 -12.69 -5.25
CA VAL A 20 10.63 -12.23 -4.01
C VAL A 20 9.18 -11.88 -4.29
N LEU A 21 8.24 -12.51 -3.57
CA LEU A 21 6.83 -12.16 -3.63
C LEU A 21 6.50 -11.07 -2.61
N SER A 22 5.72 -10.06 -3.01
CA SER A 22 5.34 -8.93 -2.17
C SER A 22 3.83 -8.67 -2.22
N GLY A 23 3.33 -7.91 -1.24
CA GLY A 23 1.93 -7.52 -1.12
C GLY A 23 1.09 -8.50 -0.29
N ALA A 24 0.27 -7.97 0.61
CA ALA A 24 -0.60 -8.75 1.51
C ALA A 24 0.11 -9.87 2.30
N ILE A 25 1.37 -9.65 2.69
CA ILE A 25 2.15 -10.58 3.51
C ILE A 25 2.34 -9.95 4.89
N THR A 26 1.67 -10.51 5.91
CA THR A 26 1.66 -9.95 7.27
C THR A 26 2.00 -10.96 8.37
N HIS A 27 1.98 -12.27 8.08
CA HIS A 27 2.30 -13.32 9.05
C HIS A 27 3.07 -14.50 8.44
N GLY A 28 3.61 -15.38 9.28
CA GLY A 28 4.43 -16.52 8.87
C GLY A 28 3.76 -17.43 7.84
N ALA A 29 2.46 -17.70 7.95
CA ALA A 29 1.75 -18.50 6.96
C ALA A 29 1.70 -17.85 5.56
N SER A 30 1.66 -16.51 5.44
CA SER A 30 1.74 -15.83 4.15
C SER A 30 3.13 -15.97 3.53
N ILE A 31 4.17 -15.94 4.35
CA ILE A 31 5.55 -16.20 3.91
C ILE A 31 5.68 -17.63 3.38
N LEU A 32 5.17 -18.61 4.13
CA LEU A 32 5.17 -20.01 3.70
C LEU A 32 4.38 -20.20 2.40
N ALA A 33 3.23 -19.55 2.25
CA ALA A 33 2.43 -19.60 1.02
C ALA A 33 3.18 -19.01 -0.18
N ALA A 34 3.89 -17.90 0.01
CA ALA A 34 4.74 -17.30 -1.02
C ALA A 34 5.82 -18.28 -1.48
N GLN A 35 6.51 -18.92 -0.54
CA GLN A 35 7.56 -19.89 -0.82
C GLN A 35 7.00 -21.14 -1.51
N ALA A 36 5.88 -21.69 -1.00
CA ALA A 36 5.20 -22.84 -1.60
C ALA A 36 4.73 -22.57 -3.03
N SER A 37 4.43 -21.31 -3.36
CA SER A 37 4.03 -20.91 -4.71
C SER A 37 5.22 -20.83 -5.67
N GLY A 38 6.44 -20.78 -5.15
CA GLY A 38 7.71 -20.77 -5.89
C GLY A 38 8.56 -19.52 -5.67
N ALA A 39 8.21 -18.61 -4.75
CA ALA A 39 9.12 -17.51 -4.36
C ALA A 39 10.29 -18.08 -3.52
N ASP A 40 11.45 -17.42 -3.54
CA ASP A 40 12.52 -17.73 -2.59
C ASP A 40 12.28 -17.01 -1.26
N LEU A 41 11.79 -15.78 -1.34
CA LEU A 41 11.60 -14.88 -0.22
C LEU A 41 10.25 -14.17 -0.32
N ALA A 42 9.82 -13.62 0.81
CA ALA A 42 8.67 -12.74 0.90
C ALA A 42 9.13 -11.32 1.29
N TYR A 43 8.48 -10.30 0.73
CA TYR A 43 8.71 -8.90 1.07
C TYR A 43 7.51 -8.33 1.80
N VAL A 44 7.75 -7.90 3.04
CA VAL A 44 6.73 -7.34 3.95
C VAL A 44 6.84 -5.82 3.97
N GLY A 45 5.70 -5.15 3.80
CA GLY A 45 5.61 -3.69 3.75
C GLY A 45 4.87 -3.12 4.96
N SER A 46 3.58 -2.82 4.78
CA SER A 46 2.77 -2.00 5.69
C SER A 46 2.78 -2.44 7.16
N THR A 47 2.86 -3.74 7.46
CA THR A 47 2.98 -4.23 8.84
C THR A 47 4.18 -3.65 9.58
N PHE A 48 5.30 -3.37 8.90
CA PHE A 48 6.47 -2.76 9.54
C PHE A 48 6.28 -1.29 9.93
N ILE A 49 5.32 -0.59 9.33
CA ILE A 49 4.97 0.78 9.71
C ILE A 49 4.38 0.80 11.13
N ALA A 50 3.62 -0.24 11.49
CA ALA A 50 2.97 -0.37 12.80
C ALA A 50 3.90 -0.85 13.94
N THR A 51 5.22 -0.83 13.73
CA THR A 51 6.20 -1.26 14.75
C THR A 51 6.68 -0.11 15.63
N ASP A 52 7.16 -0.40 16.83
CA ASP A 52 7.70 0.60 17.78
C ASP A 52 8.87 1.41 17.20
N LYS A 53 9.66 0.79 16.31
CA LYS A 53 10.87 1.40 15.72
C LYS A 53 10.59 2.28 14.51
N ALA A 54 9.41 2.17 13.90
CA ALA A 54 9.03 3.04 12.80
C ALA A 54 8.83 4.49 13.27
N THR A 55 9.17 5.47 12.43
CA THR A 55 9.03 6.91 12.73
C THR A 55 7.65 7.47 12.37
N ALA A 56 6.70 6.61 11.98
CA ALA A 56 5.31 6.98 11.72
C ALA A 56 4.64 7.54 12.98
N THR A 57 3.64 8.41 12.81
CA THR A 57 2.87 8.96 13.93
C THR A 57 2.11 7.85 14.66
N PRO A 58 1.90 7.96 15.99
CA PRO A 58 1.13 6.98 16.74
C PRO A 58 -0.24 6.70 16.12
N ASP A 59 -0.95 7.74 15.71
CA ASP A 59 -2.26 7.63 15.06
C ASP A 59 -2.22 6.87 13.74
N TYR A 60 -1.14 7.00 12.96
CA TYR A 60 -1.00 6.25 11.70
C TYR A 60 -0.69 4.78 11.97
N LYS A 61 0.18 4.49 12.94
CA LYS A 61 0.45 3.12 13.37
C LYS A 61 -0.82 2.43 13.86
N GLN A 62 -1.56 3.10 14.75
CA GLN A 62 -2.81 2.58 15.31
C GLN A 62 -3.86 2.37 14.21
N MET A 63 -3.96 3.29 13.25
CA MET A 63 -4.86 3.10 12.11
C MET A 63 -4.55 1.85 11.30
N ILE A 64 -3.27 1.51 11.09
CA ILE A 64 -2.90 0.26 10.40
C ILE A 64 -3.34 -0.96 11.23
N VAL A 65 -3.20 -0.90 12.56
CA VAL A 65 -3.63 -1.97 13.47
C VAL A 65 -5.14 -2.16 13.47
N ASP A 66 -5.90 -1.07 13.42
CA ASP A 66 -7.37 -1.09 13.49
C ASP A 66 -8.04 -1.40 12.14
N SER A 67 -7.27 -1.42 11.05
CA SER A 67 -7.78 -1.58 9.68
C SER A 67 -7.71 -3.03 9.19
N SER A 68 -8.61 -3.35 8.27
CA SER A 68 -8.67 -4.62 7.55
C SER A 68 -8.39 -4.41 6.05
N ALA A 69 -8.34 -5.51 5.28
CA ALA A 69 -8.26 -5.44 3.83
C ALA A 69 -9.41 -4.65 3.16
N ALA A 70 -10.57 -4.55 3.82
CA ALA A 70 -11.72 -3.77 3.32
C ALA A 70 -11.53 -2.25 3.50
N ASP A 71 -10.63 -1.85 4.40
CA ASP A 71 -10.35 -0.44 4.71
C ASP A 71 -9.28 0.16 3.78
N ILE A 72 -8.93 -0.54 2.70
CA ILE A 72 -7.94 -0.12 1.71
C ILE A 72 -8.64 0.27 0.41
N LEU A 73 -8.46 1.53 0.02
CA LEU A 73 -8.96 2.06 -1.25
C LEU A 73 -7.83 2.20 -2.27
N TYR A 74 -7.99 1.55 -3.42
CA TYR A 74 -7.12 1.73 -4.57
C TYR A 74 -7.62 2.90 -5.43
N THR A 75 -6.91 4.01 -5.43
CA THR A 75 -7.32 5.23 -6.15
C THR A 75 -6.11 6.02 -6.64
N ASN A 76 -6.30 6.81 -7.68
CA ASN A 76 -5.30 7.77 -8.17
C ASN A 76 -5.59 9.21 -7.72
N ALA A 77 -6.64 9.43 -6.93
CA ALA A 77 -7.11 10.76 -6.52
C ALA A 77 -6.04 11.60 -5.80
N ILE A 78 -5.10 10.96 -5.11
CA ILE A 78 -4.21 11.63 -4.16
C ILE A 78 -2.96 12.18 -4.84
N THR A 79 -2.36 11.40 -5.73
CA THR A 79 -1.12 11.75 -6.41
C THR A 79 -1.27 11.70 -7.93
N GLY A 80 -2.46 11.48 -8.48
CA GLY A 80 -2.63 11.21 -9.92
C GLY A 80 -2.12 9.83 -10.37
N VAL A 81 -1.33 9.13 -9.55
CA VAL A 81 -0.90 7.75 -9.76
C VAL A 81 -1.67 6.84 -8.83
N HIS A 82 -2.08 5.68 -9.32
CA HIS A 82 -2.81 4.74 -8.49
C HIS A 82 -1.97 4.25 -7.30
N GLY A 83 -2.52 4.37 -6.11
CA GLY A 83 -1.95 3.90 -4.86
C GLY A 83 -3.03 3.28 -3.97
N ASN A 84 -2.58 2.52 -2.96
CA ASN A 84 -3.44 1.98 -1.93
C ASN A 84 -3.38 2.87 -0.69
N TYR A 85 -4.55 3.29 -0.20
CA TYR A 85 -4.68 4.22 0.91
C TYR A 85 -5.69 3.73 1.94
N LEU A 86 -5.44 4.02 3.22
CA LEU A 86 -6.38 3.75 4.30
C LEU A 86 -7.60 4.65 4.17
N ILE A 87 -8.78 4.05 4.01
CA ILE A 87 -10.07 4.74 3.98
C ILE A 87 -10.23 5.68 5.19
N PRO A 88 -9.94 5.27 6.44
CA PRO A 88 -10.03 6.17 7.59
C PRO A 88 -9.13 7.41 7.48
N SER A 89 -7.98 7.31 6.80
CA SER A 89 -7.12 8.48 6.56
C SER A 89 -7.70 9.44 5.53
N LEU A 90 -8.37 8.92 4.50
CA LEU A 90 -9.07 9.70 3.48
C LEU A 90 -10.25 10.47 4.09
N ILE A 91 -11.07 9.80 4.90
CA ILE A 91 -12.20 10.41 5.61
C ILE A 91 -11.72 11.56 6.50
N ARG A 92 -10.63 11.36 7.28
CA ARG A 92 -10.06 12.43 8.12
C ARG A 92 -9.54 13.61 7.30
N ALA A 93 -9.10 13.38 6.07
CA ALA A 93 -8.67 14.42 5.14
C ALA A 93 -9.84 15.09 4.39
N GLY A 94 -11.10 14.71 4.68
CA GLY A 94 -12.30 15.31 4.09
C GLY A 94 -12.73 14.70 2.76
N PHE A 95 -12.17 13.54 2.37
CA PHE A 95 -12.58 12.82 1.18
C PHE A 95 -13.77 11.89 1.46
N ASP A 96 -14.62 11.73 0.46
CA ASP A 96 -15.65 10.68 0.41
C ASP A 96 -15.09 9.46 -0.36
N PRO A 97 -14.87 8.31 0.30
CA PRO A 97 -14.37 7.09 -0.33
C PRO A 97 -15.23 6.57 -1.48
N GLU A 98 -16.55 6.82 -1.44
CA GLU A 98 -17.50 6.36 -2.45
C GLU A 98 -17.59 7.31 -3.65
N SER A 99 -17.05 8.52 -3.52
CA SER A 99 -17.09 9.57 -4.55
C SER A 99 -15.74 10.27 -4.70
N MET A 100 -14.66 9.47 -4.80
CA MET A 100 -13.31 10.00 -4.98
C MET A 100 -13.16 10.73 -6.32
N PRO A 101 -12.45 11.89 -6.36
CA PRO A 101 -12.13 12.56 -7.60
C PRO A 101 -11.15 11.72 -8.44
N VAL A 102 -11.17 11.89 -9.76
CA VAL A 102 -10.17 11.28 -10.64
C VAL A 102 -8.93 12.15 -10.66
N GLY A 103 -7.80 11.60 -10.20
CA GLY A 103 -6.52 12.31 -10.23
C GLY A 103 -5.92 12.35 -11.64
N ASN A 104 -5.18 13.41 -11.95
CA ASN A 104 -4.39 13.52 -13.18
C ASN A 104 -2.89 13.50 -12.83
N PRO A 105 -2.08 12.59 -13.42
CA PRO A 105 -0.63 12.55 -13.17
C PRO A 105 0.10 13.88 -13.43
N ARG A 106 -0.43 14.73 -14.32
CA ARG A 106 0.15 16.05 -14.63
C ARG A 106 0.00 17.07 -13.51
N ASP A 107 -0.92 16.84 -12.59
CA ASP A 107 -1.21 17.73 -11.47
C ASP A 107 -0.34 17.39 -10.24
N MET A 108 0.55 16.39 -10.34
CA MET A 108 1.52 16.07 -9.28
C MET A 108 2.48 17.23 -9.03
N ASN A 109 2.40 17.82 -7.84
CA ASN A 109 3.35 18.82 -7.39
C ASN A 109 4.12 18.36 -6.14
N PHE A 110 5.35 17.87 -6.33
CA PHE A 110 6.28 17.55 -5.24
C PHE A 110 7.02 18.78 -4.67
N GLN A 111 6.76 20.00 -5.18
CA GLN A 111 7.47 21.19 -4.73
C GLN A 111 7.08 21.60 -3.30
N SER A 112 8.09 21.77 -2.46
CA SER A 112 8.02 21.98 -1.01
C SER A 112 7.56 23.39 -0.57
N GLY A 113 6.90 24.18 -1.42
CA GLY A 113 6.72 25.63 -1.24
C GLY A 113 5.31 26.23 -1.42
N GLY A 114 4.24 25.42 -1.56
CA GLY A 114 2.86 25.93 -1.76
C GLY A 114 1.93 25.71 -0.56
N ASN A 115 0.85 26.51 -0.49
CA ASN A 115 -0.23 26.56 0.52
C ASN A 115 -0.58 25.22 1.19
N MET A 116 -1.02 25.25 2.45
CA MET A 116 -1.28 24.06 3.29
C MET A 116 -2.22 23.01 2.66
N GLU A 117 -3.09 23.38 1.72
CA GLU A 117 -3.91 22.45 0.91
C GLU A 117 -3.07 21.53 0.00
N ALA A 118 -1.88 21.98 -0.43
CA ALA A 118 -0.93 21.21 -1.27
C ALA A 118 -0.20 20.08 -0.53
N LYS A 119 -0.60 19.75 0.71
CA LYS A 119 -0.03 18.67 1.53
C LYS A 119 -1.05 17.58 1.87
N ALA A 120 -2.13 17.42 1.10
CA ALA A 120 -3.10 16.33 1.29
C ALA A 120 -2.40 14.96 1.45
N TRP A 121 -1.35 14.69 0.67
CA TRP A 121 -0.55 13.46 0.76
C TRP A 121 0.16 13.23 2.10
N ARG A 122 0.47 14.28 2.88
CA ARG A 122 1.19 14.13 4.17
C ARG A 122 0.32 13.49 5.25
N ASN A 123 -1.00 13.65 5.15
CA ASN A 123 -1.95 13.19 6.16
C ASN A 123 -2.73 11.95 5.71
N ILE A 124 -2.49 11.46 4.48
CA ILE A 124 -3.13 10.28 3.93
C ILE A 124 -2.18 9.09 4.10
N GLY A 125 -2.64 8.05 4.78
CA GLY A 125 -1.85 6.86 5.10
C GLY A 125 -1.86 5.87 3.93
N GLY A 126 -0.70 5.66 3.30
CA GLY A 126 -0.53 4.64 2.26
C GLY A 126 -0.33 3.25 2.88
N CYS A 127 -1.26 2.32 2.62
CA CYS A 127 -1.21 0.98 3.22
C CYS A 127 -1.63 -0.07 2.19
N GLY A 128 -0.93 -1.20 2.16
CA GLY A 128 -1.41 -2.39 1.48
C GLY A 128 -2.48 -3.09 2.30
N GLN A 129 -3.11 -4.11 1.72
CA GLN A 129 -3.98 -5.01 2.48
C GLN A 129 -3.13 -5.73 3.54
N VAL A 130 -3.55 -5.65 4.80
CA VAL A 130 -2.85 -6.21 5.97
C VAL A 130 -3.67 -7.31 6.64
#